data_AF-A0A2W6DX50-F1
#
_entry.id   AF-A0A2W6DX50-F1
#
_cell.length_a   1.000
_cell.length_b   1.000
_cell.length_c   1.000
_cell.angle_alpha   90.00
_cell.angle_beta   90.00
_cell.angle_gamma   90.00
#
_symmetry.space_group_name_H-M   'P 1'
#
loop_
_entity.id
_entity.type
_entity.pdbx_description
1 polymer ?
#
loop_
_entity_poly.entity_id
_entity_poly.type
_entity_poly.pdbx_seq_one_letter_code
_entity_poly.pdbx_strand_id
1 'polypeptide(L)'
;MNRAEQELFARRWADAIAGASYVSMGSDEVVTHLLGLTHQLVEAALATEFDPSVGRRIGVDMVGAHFTGTETLGATVALIIERLPDLLGQLRHGVNVASRVAGLTGSLAAGYANALRERSLDEQDAIYRAGLRARRQAQQALTASEARFRGVFHASPVAIAISDPDGRIVQTNRSLDNTLGYRPAELLGRELTELFAPEDRPIVEEHYRGLATGRDSRFRVRFPIRLADGETAVIYLDAAVLLDDEQVPQCIVTMIDDITDLRLIEQRLLHQTLHDVQTGLPNRQYFITHLEKVLGHLDPSAVVTLMHLDLDGFSAINDGLGHDVGERLLDVVARRLEWVVADRKAMVARLGADEYAILIEPGDSVLDVGAFAETINTELAEPFYVGGIGVAVTATIGIV
;
A
#
# COMPACT_ATOMS: atom_id res chain seq x y z
N MET A 1 36.95 70.22 -25.02
CA MET A 1 36.76 69.75 -23.64
C MET A 1 37.83 68.73 -23.31
N ASN A 2 38.42 68.77 -22.12
CA ASN A 2 39.52 67.87 -21.76
C ASN A 2 38.96 66.47 -21.44
N ARG A 3 39.28 65.49 -22.29
CA ARG A 3 38.86 64.09 -22.10
C ARG A 3 39.34 63.53 -20.75
N ALA A 4 40.49 63.99 -20.26
CA ALA A 4 41.05 63.59 -18.97
C ALA A 4 40.20 64.06 -17.77
N GLU A 5 39.50 65.19 -17.86
CA GLU A 5 38.66 65.71 -16.77
C GLU A 5 37.35 64.93 -16.63
N GLN A 6 36.77 64.49 -17.75
CA GLN A 6 35.60 63.59 -17.75
C GLN A 6 35.95 62.18 -17.26
N GLU A 7 37.13 61.66 -17.64
CA GLU A 7 37.65 60.40 -17.10
C GLU A 7 37.88 60.47 -15.58
N LEU A 8 38.38 61.61 -15.08
CA LEU A 8 38.52 61.83 -13.64
C LEU A 8 37.17 61.92 -12.92
N PHE A 9 36.18 62.58 -13.52
CA PHE A 9 34.81 62.64 -12.98
C PHE A 9 34.19 61.24 -12.89
N ALA A 10 34.31 60.43 -13.94
CA ALA A 10 33.78 59.07 -13.96
C ALA A 10 34.42 58.14 -12.92
N ARG A 11 35.74 58.27 -12.69
CA ARG A 11 36.44 57.54 -11.61
C ARG A 11 35.94 57.95 -10.23
N ARG A 12 35.80 59.26 -9.98
CA ARG A 12 35.23 59.76 -8.72
C ARG A 12 33.78 59.33 -8.54
N TRP A 13 33.02 59.21 -9.62
CA TRP A 13 31.67 58.67 -9.59
C TRP A 13 31.67 57.20 -9.20
N ALA A 14 32.52 56.38 -9.81
CA ALA A 14 32.69 54.98 -9.43
C ALA A 14 33.04 54.83 -7.95
N ASP A 15 34.00 55.63 -7.46
CA ASP A 15 34.42 55.62 -6.06
C ASP A 15 33.28 56.05 -5.12
N ALA A 16 32.49 57.07 -5.49
CA ALA A 16 31.40 57.59 -4.68
C ALA A 16 30.24 56.59 -4.51
N ILE A 17 30.05 55.70 -5.49
CA ILE A 17 29.01 54.65 -5.43
C ILE A 17 29.58 53.28 -5.09
N ALA A 18 30.89 53.16 -4.89
CA ALA A 18 31.55 51.92 -4.53
C ALA A 18 31.05 51.45 -3.16
N GLY A 19 30.54 50.23 -3.10
CA GLY A 19 29.96 49.66 -1.87
C GLY A 19 28.52 50.10 -1.57
N ALA A 20 27.97 51.08 -2.30
CA ALA A 20 26.58 51.49 -2.15
C ALA A 20 25.60 50.51 -2.81
N SER A 21 26.06 49.71 -3.78
CA SER A 21 25.28 48.68 -4.46
C SER A 21 26.14 47.50 -4.89
N TYR A 22 25.54 46.32 -5.00
CA TYR A 22 26.19 45.16 -5.61
C TYR A 22 26.02 45.22 -7.12
N VAL A 23 27.14 45.35 -7.84
CA VAL A 23 27.19 45.42 -9.30
C VAL A 23 28.02 44.25 -9.80
N SER A 24 27.54 43.53 -10.80
CA SER A 24 28.22 42.34 -11.34
C SER A 24 29.41 42.66 -12.25
N MET A 25 29.64 43.95 -12.54
CA MET A 25 30.73 44.45 -13.38
C MET A 25 32.04 44.57 -12.59
N GLY A 26 33.17 44.36 -13.26
CA GLY A 26 34.49 44.67 -12.69
C GLY A 26 34.68 46.18 -12.49
N SER A 27 35.63 46.59 -11.62
CA SER A 27 35.85 48.01 -11.31
C SER A 27 36.15 48.86 -12.55
N ASP A 28 36.92 48.34 -13.52
CA ASP A 28 37.23 49.05 -14.78
C ASP A 28 36.01 49.17 -15.70
N GLU A 29 35.12 48.17 -15.68
CA GLU A 29 33.87 48.19 -16.45
C GLU A 29 32.87 49.20 -15.86
N VAL A 30 32.80 49.31 -14.53
CA VAL A 30 32.00 50.34 -13.84
C VAL A 30 32.47 51.74 -14.23
N VAL A 31 33.78 52.01 -14.17
CA VAL A 31 34.33 53.31 -14.58
C VAL A 31 34.03 53.59 -16.06
N THR A 32 34.16 52.59 -16.92
CA THR A 32 33.86 52.73 -18.36
C THR A 32 32.38 53.04 -18.60
N HIS A 33 31.48 52.37 -17.89
CA HIS A 33 30.04 52.61 -17.98
C HIS A 33 29.68 54.02 -17.51
N LEU A 34 30.17 54.42 -16.33
CA LEU A 34 29.96 55.76 -15.77
C LEU A 34 30.60 56.87 -16.61
N LEU A 35 31.70 56.58 -17.32
CA LEU A 35 32.29 57.50 -18.28
C LEU A 35 31.34 57.76 -19.46
N GLY A 36 30.67 56.72 -19.96
CA GLY A 36 29.62 56.86 -20.96
C GLY A 36 28.47 57.75 -20.48
N LEU A 37 28.00 57.56 -19.24
CA LEU A 37 26.97 58.42 -18.65
C LEU A 37 27.47 59.85 -18.40
N THR A 38 28.74 60.01 -18.03
CA THR A 38 29.40 61.32 -17.86
C THR A 38 29.43 62.10 -19.16
N HIS A 39 29.78 61.45 -20.27
CA HIS A 39 29.74 62.07 -21.60
C HIS A 39 28.32 62.57 -21.94
N GLN A 40 27.29 61.75 -21.68
CA GLN A 40 25.89 62.13 -21.90
C GLN A 40 25.45 63.33 -21.04
N LEU A 41 25.84 63.35 -19.74
CA LEU A 41 25.54 64.48 -18.85
C LEU A 41 26.13 65.79 -19.37
N VAL A 42 27.40 65.73 -19.78
CA VAL A 42 28.14 66.91 -20.21
C VAL A 42 27.64 67.40 -21.57
N GLU A 43 27.38 66.51 -22.52
CA GLU A 43 26.79 66.85 -23.81
C GLU A 43 25.42 67.51 -23.65
N ALA A 44 24.55 66.93 -22.82
CA ALA A 44 23.22 67.48 -22.54
C ALA A 44 23.27 68.85 -21.83
N ALA A 45 24.22 69.02 -20.90
CA ALA A 45 24.39 70.29 -20.20
C ALA A 45 24.89 71.41 -21.13
N LEU A 46 25.72 71.09 -22.13
CA LEU A 46 26.31 72.03 -23.08
C LEU A 46 25.50 72.20 -24.38
N ALA A 47 24.47 71.39 -24.61
CA ALA A 47 23.62 71.45 -25.79
C ALA A 47 23.00 72.83 -26.01
N THR A 48 22.79 73.22 -27.27
CA THR A 48 22.21 74.54 -27.57
C THR A 48 20.78 74.65 -27.02
N GLU A 49 19.97 73.62 -27.25
CA GLU A 49 18.67 73.42 -26.61
C GLU A 49 18.81 72.45 -25.43
N PHE A 50 18.29 72.84 -24.27
CA PHE A 50 18.41 72.04 -23.06
C PHE A 50 17.30 70.99 -22.98
N ASP A 51 17.67 69.71 -23.06
CA ASP A 51 16.78 68.57 -22.87
C ASP A 51 17.04 67.89 -21.52
N PRO A 52 16.21 68.13 -20.49
CA PRO A 52 16.37 67.46 -19.19
C PRO A 52 16.07 65.96 -19.25
N SER A 53 15.41 65.45 -20.31
CA SER A 53 15.06 64.03 -20.43
C SER A 53 16.29 63.11 -20.56
N VAL A 54 17.45 63.64 -20.94
CA VAL A 54 18.73 62.91 -20.90
C VAL A 54 19.02 62.43 -19.48
N GLY A 55 18.79 63.26 -18.47
CA GLY A 55 18.93 62.87 -17.07
C GLY A 55 18.06 61.67 -16.75
N ARG A 56 16.79 61.67 -17.20
CA ARG A 56 15.87 60.55 -17.00
C ARG A 56 16.40 59.24 -17.60
N ARG A 57 16.92 59.28 -18.82
CA ARG A 57 17.53 58.09 -19.47
C ARG A 57 18.70 57.56 -18.66
N ILE A 58 19.58 58.44 -18.20
CA ILE A 58 20.71 58.06 -17.33
C ILE A 58 20.23 57.39 -16.04
N GLY A 59 19.17 57.92 -15.40
CA GLY A 59 18.59 57.31 -14.20
C GLY A 59 18.04 55.90 -14.46
N VAL A 60 17.41 55.67 -15.62
CA VAL A 60 16.95 54.35 -16.05
C VAL A 60 18.12 53.41 -16.33
N ASP A 61 19.14 53.87 -17.07
CA ASP A 61 20.34 53.10 -17.42
C ASP A 61 21.10 52.66 -16.17
N MET A 62 21.17 53.52 -15.14
CA MET A 62 21.77 53.16 -13.85
C MET A 62 21.06 51.98 -13.19
N VAL A 63 19.72 51.98 -13.14
CA VAL A 63 18.94 50.86 -12.59
C VAL A 63 19.12 49.59 -13.43
N GLY A 64 19.16 49.73 -14.76
CA GLY A 64 19.41 48.64 -15.70
C GLY A 64 20.81 48.02 -15.53
N ALA A 65 21.81 48.84 -15.18
CA ALA A 65 23.17 48.41 -14.89
C ALA A 65 23.39 47.96 -13.43
N HIS A 66 22.30 47.71 -12.68
CA HIS A 66 22.33 47.22 -11.29
C HIS A 66 22.90 48.20 -10.26
N PHE A 67 22.96 49.49 -10.55
CA PHE A 67 23.28 50.52 -9.56
C PHE A 67 22.05 50.85 -8.69
N THR A 68 21.45 49.85 -8.03
CA THR A 68 20.14 49.97 -7.37
C THR A 68 20.20 50.21 -5.86
N GLY A 69 21.38 50.55 -5.34
CA GLY A 69 21.61 50.78 -3.92
C GLY A 69 20.80 51.96 -3.37
N THR A 70 20.43 51.88 -2.09
CA THR A 70 19.68 52.95 -1.40
C THR A 70 20.48 54.25 -1.32
N GLU A 71 21.81 54.16 -1.28
CA GLU A 71 22.72 55.31 -1.22
C GLU A 71 23.25 55.74 -2.60
N THR A 72 23.10 54.90 -3.63
CA THR A 72 23.68 55.12 -4.96
C THR A 72 23.13 56.37 -5.64
N LEU A 73 21.81 56.59 -5.57
CA LEU A 73 21.19 57.81 -6.11
C LEU A 73 21.67 59.06 -5.35
N GLY A 74 21.74 58.98 -4.02
CA GLY A 74 22.17 60.10 -3.18
C GLY A 74 23.61 60.52 -3.47
N ALA A 75 24.54 59.56 -3.52
CA ALA A 75 25.95 59.80 -3.86
C ALA A 75 26.12 60.35 -5.29
N THR A 76 25.37 59.80 -6.25
CA THR A 76 25.37 60.28 -7.65
C THR A 76 24.88 61.72 -7.76
N VAL A 77 23.74 62.04 -7.13
CA VAL A 77 23.16 63.39 -7.11
C VAL A 77 24.12 64.38 -6.46
N ALA A 78 24.71 64.02 -5.32
CA ALA A 78 25.67 64.86 -4.60
C ALA A 78 26.90 65.16 -5.46
N LEU A 79 27.49 64.14 -6.10
CA LEU A 79 28.64 64.30 -6.98
C LEU A 79 28.33 65.20 -8.17
N ILE A 80 27.18 65.00 -8.83
CA ILE A 80 26.76 65.80 -9.98
C ILE A 80 26.59 67.27 -9.56
N ILE A 81 25.93 67.55 -8.43
CA ILE A 81 25.73 68.93 -7.96
C ILE A 81 27.04 69.59 -7.57
N GLU A 82 27.94 68.87 -6.89
CA GLU A 82 29.21 69.43 -6.40
C GLU A 82 30.24 69.62 -7.53
N ARG A 83 30.34 68.69 -8.47
CA ARG A 83 31.48 68.59 -9.39
C ARG A 83 31.16 68.87 -10.86
N LEU A 84 29.92 68.68 -11.30
CA LEU A 84 29.55 68.94 -12.69
C LEU A 84 29.63 70.43 -13.06
N PRO A 85 29.24 71.40 -12.20
CA PRO A 85 29.40 72.82 -12.50
C PRO A 85 30.86 73.23 -12.74
N ASP A 86 31.81 72.70 -11.96
CA ASP A 86 33.25 72.97 -12.12
C ASP A 86 33.77 72.42 -13.45
N LEU A 87 33.32 71.22 -13.83
CA LEU A 87 33.65 70.59 -15.12
C LEU A 87 33.11 71.40 -16.31
N LEU A 88 31.97 72.09 -16.13
CA LEU A 88 31.31 72.90 -17.16
C LEU A 88 31.77 74.37 -17.18
N GLY A 89 32.23 74.90 -16.04
CA GLY A 89 32.51 76.32 -15.79
C GLY A 89 33.62 76.93 -16.65
N GLN A 90 34.43 76.10 -17.30
CA GLN A 90 35.48 76.55 -18.22
C GLN A 90 34.98 76.85 -19.65
N LEU A 91 33.71 76.54 -19.99
CA LEU A 91 33.36 76.31 -21.39
C LEU A 91 32.47 77.34 -22.09
N ARG A 92 31.55 78.09 -21.44
CA ARG A 92 30.78 79.17 -22.11
C ARG A 92 30.23 80.24 -21.15
N HIS A 93 30.49 81.52 -21.46
CA HIS A 93 29.80 82.64 -20.84
C HIS A 93 28.36 82.77 -21.39
N GLY A 94 27.36 82.92 -20.51
CA GLY A 94 25.95 83.18 -20.88
C GLY A 94 24.97 82.01 -20.72
N VAL A 95 25.42 80.81 -20.34
CA VAL A 95 24.55 79.66 -20.03
C VAL A 95 24.34 79.56 -18.52
N ASN A 96 23.09 79.40 -18.06
CA ASN A 96 22.79 79.13 -16.65
C ASN A 96 23.10 77.66 -16.31
N VAL A 97 24.38 77.37 -16.06
CA VAL A 97 24.89 76.02 -15.75
C VAL A 97 24.17 75.43 -14.54
N ALA A 98 23.96 76.21 -13.48
CA ALA A 98 23.27 75.75 -12.27
C ALA A 98 21.84 75.25 -12.56
N SER A 99 21.08 75.99 -13.39
CA SER A 99 19.72 75.59 -13.78
C SER A 99 19.70 74.31 -14.62
N ARG A 100 20.66 74.14 -15.55
CA ARG A 100 20.76 72.94 -16.38
C ARG A 100 21.17 71.71 -15.58
N VAL A 101 22.15 71.84 -14.68
CA VAL A 101 22.57 70.77 -13.78
C VAL A 101 21.39 70.36 -12.88
N ALA A 102 20.66 71.32 -12.28
CA ALA A 102 19.47 71.03 -11.50
C ALA A 102 18.39 70.27 -12.30
N GLY A 103 18.15 70.66 -13.57
CA GLY A 103 17.19 70.00 -14.44
C GLY A 103 17.57 68.56 -14.82
N LEU A 104 18.86 68.30 -15.09
CA LEU A 104 19.38 66.96 -15.35
C LEU A 104 19.31 66.08 -14.11
N THR A 105 19.75 66.59 -12.96
CA THR A 105 19.73 65.87 -11.68
C THR A 105 18.31 65.51 -11.24
N GLY A 106 17.37 66.46 -11.35
CA GLY A 106 15.95 66.19 -11.04
C GLY A 106 15.34 65.15 -11.96
N SER A 107 15.66 65.20 -13.25
CA SER A 107 15.16 64.22 -14.22
C SER A 107 15.80 62.84 -14.04
N LEU A 108 17.07 62.78 -13.67
CA LEU A 108 17.79 61.56 -13.31
C LEU A 108 17.17 60.89 -12.09
N ALA A 109 16.95 61.63 -11.01
CA ALA A 109 16.29 61.11 -9.82
C ALA A 109 14.89 60.56 -10.14
N ALA A 110 14.12 61.26 -10.99
CA ALA A 110 12.81 60.78 -11.43
C ALA A 110 12.90 59.50 -12.28
N GLY A 111 13.85 59.41 -13.22
CA GLY A 111 14.07 58.22 -14.04
C GLY A 111 14.51 57.01 -13.22
N TYR A 112 15.45 57.22 -12.30
CA TYR A 112 15.93 56.20 -11.38
C TYR A 112 14.81 55.67 -10.47
N ALA A 113 14.04 56.57 -9.84
CA ALA A 113 12.97 56.18 -8.92
C ALA A 113 11.86 55.40 -9.65
N ASN A 114 11.48 55.81 -10.86
CA ASN A 114 10.50 55.08 -11.67
C ASN A 114 11.01 53.72 -12.10
N ALA A 115 12.24 53.62 -12.62
CA ALA A 115 12.82 52.35 -13.04
C ALA A 115 12.97 51.37 -11.88
N LEU A 116 13.39 51.86 -10.69
CA LEU A 116 13.50 51.03 -9.50
C LEU A 116 12.12 50.52 -9.05
N ARG A 117 11.10 51.38 -9.09
CA ARG A 117 9.71 51.00 -8.78
C ARG A 117 9.17 49.96 -9.75
N GLU A 118 9.34 50.15 -11.06
CA GLU A 118 8.89 49.19 -12.09
C GLU A 118 9.55 47.83 -11.88
N ARG A 119 10.87 47.80 -11.69
CA ARG A 119 11.61 46.58 -11.40
C ARG A 119 11.12 45.87 -10.13
N SER A 120 10.91 46.62 -9.04
CA SER A 120 10.39 46.03 -7.79
C SER A 120 8.99 45.42 -7.98
N LEU A 121 8.13 46.05 -8.79
CA LEU A 121 6.80 45.49 -9.10
C LEU A 121 6.92 44.22 -9.94
N ASP A 122 7.78 44.19 -10.95
CA ASP A 122 8.01 43.01 -11.79
C ASP A 122 8.56 41.83 -10.98
N GLU A 123 9.51 42.09 -10.07
CA GLU A 123 10.05 41.08 -9.16
C GLU A 123 8.96 40.52 -8.22
N GLN A 124 8.11 41.37 -7.65
CA GLN A 124 6.97 40.95 -6.83
C GLN A 124 5.96 40.12 -7.63
N ASP A 125 5.62 40.54 -8.85
CA ASP A 125 4.72 39.83 -9.74
C ASP A 125 5.26 38.44 -10.11
N ALA A 126 6.57 38.35 -10.38
CA ALA A 126 7.24 37.09 -10.68
C ALA A 126 7.20 36.12 -9.49
N ILE A 127 7.52 36.61 -8.27
CA ILE A 127 7.45 35.82 -7.03
C ILE A 127 6.02 35.34 -6.78
N TYR A 128 5.03 36.22 -6.90
CA TYR A 128 3.63 35.89 -6.68
C TYR A 128 3.15 34.81 -7.66
N ARG A 129 3.46 34.95 -8.95
CA ARG A 129 3.11 33.96 -9.98
C ARG A 129 3.80 32.62 -9.75
N ALA A 130 5.06 32.63 -9.32
CA ALA A 130 5.77 31.40 -8.96
C ALA A 130 5.10 30.68 -7.78
N GLY A 131 4.72 31.42 -6.73
CA GLY A 131 4.00 30.87 -5.58
C GLY A 131 2.64 30.28 -5.95
N LEU A 132 1.85 30.96 -6.80
CA LEU A 132 0.58 30.44 -7.29
C LEU A 132 0.75 29.16 -8.13
N ARG A 133 1.78 29.09 -8.98
CA ARG A 133 2.09 27.89 -9.77
C ARG A 133 2.46 26.71 -8.87
N ALA A 134 3.35 26.93 -7.90
CA ALA A 134 3.75 25.90 -6.95
C ALA A 134 2.54 25.36 -6.15
N ARG A 135 1.68 26.26 -5.65
CA ARG A 135 0.45 25.86 -4.94
C ARG A 135 -0.50 25.04 -5.82
N ARG A 136 -0.70 25.45 -7.08
CA ARG A 136 -1.56 24.71 -8.02
C ARG A 136 -0.99 23.33 -8.34
N GLN A 137 0.31 23.23 -8.57
CA GLN A 137 0.98 21.95 -8.83
C GLN A 137 0.86 21.01 -7.63
N ALA A 138 1.09 21.50 -6.41
CA ALA A 138 0.93 20.72 -5.19
C ALA A 138 -0.52 20.22 -5.03
N GLN A 139 -1.51 21.08 -5.26
CA GLN A 139 -2.92 20.69 -5.19
C GLN A 139 -3.28 19.65 -6.25
N GLN A 140 -2.81 19.82 -7.49
CA GLN A 140 -3.04 18.86 -8.57
C GLN A 140 -2.39 17.51 -8.29
N ALA A 141 -1.17 17.50 -7.74
CA ALA A 141 -0.49 16.28 -7.34
C ALA A 141 -1.25 15.55 -6.21
N LEU A 142 -1.74 16.28 -5.21
CA LEU A 142 -2.57 15.74 -4.14
C LEU A 142 -3.85 15.10 -4.70
N THR A 143 -4.62 15.84 -5.50
CA THR A 143 -5.86 15.34 -6.11
C THR A 143 -5.61 14.14 -7.03
N ALA A 144 -4.52 14.14 -7.80
CA ALA A 144 -4.16 13.00 -8.64
C ALA A 144 -3.76 11.76 -7.81
N SER A 145 -3.07 11.96 -6.67
CA SER A 145 -2.73 10.89 -5.74
C SER A 145 -3.97 10.27 -5.10
N GLU A 146 -4.88 11.11 -4.59
CA GLU A 146 -6.16 10.69 -4.01
C GLU A 146 -7.04 9.94 -5.04
N ALA A 147 -7.10 10.43 -6.28
CA ALA A 147 -7.86 9.77 -7.34
C ALA A 147 -7.28 8.40 -7.69
N ARG A 148 -5.94 8.29 -7.74
CA ARG A 148 -5.25 7.02 -7.99
C ARG A 148 -5.48 6.04 -6.85
N PHE A 149 -5.35 6.47 -5.60
CA PHE A 149 -5.64 5.65 -4.43
C PHE A 149 -7.06 5.11 -4.46
N ARG A 150 -8.07 5.99 -4.65
CA ARG A 150 -9.47 5.58 -4.80
C ARG A 150 -9.66 4.58 -5.94
N GLY A 151 -9.03 4.82 -7.08
CA GLY A 151 -9.08 3.92 -8.24
C GLY A 151 -8.59 2.51 -7.90
N VAL A 152 -7.39 2.40 -7.31
CA VAL A 152 -6.80 1.11 -6.91
C VAL A 152 -7.62 0.43 -5.82
N PHE A 153 -8.01 1.19 -4.80
CA PHE A 153 -8.77 0.69 -3.65
C PHE A 153 -10.11 0.09 -4.08
N HIS A 154 -10.88 0.79 -4.93
CA HIS A 154 -12.18 0.30 -5.40
C HIS A 154 -12.10 -0.76 -6.50
N ALA A 155 -11.02 -0.80 -7.30
CA ALA A 155 -10.82 -1.81 -8.35
C ALA A 155 -10.16 -3.10 -7.84
N SER A 156 -9.61 -3.10 -6.62
CA SER A 156 -8.98 -4.28 -6.03
C SER A 156 -9.97 -5.43 -5.89
N PRO A 157 -9.65 -6.66 -6.34
CA PRO A 157 -10.49 -7.83 -6.13
C PRO A 157 -10.46 -8.33 -4.68
N VAL A 158 -9.44 -7.94 -3.91
CA VAL A 158 -9.31 -8.29 -2.49
C VAL A 158 -10.22 -7.40 -1.66
N ALA A 159 -10.92 -7.97 -0.69
CA ALA A 159 -11.71 -7.22 0.28
C ALA A 159 -10.80 -6.45 1.25
N ILE A 160 -10.98 -5.14 1.31
CA ILE A 160 -10.15 -4.22 2.10
C ILE A 160 -11.02 -3.35 3.00
N ALA A 161 -10.69 -3.32 4.29
CA ALA A 161 -11.16 -2.35 5.26
C ALA A 161 -9.99 -1.50 5.75
N ILE A 162 -10.23 -0.22 5.97
CA ILE A 162 -9.32 0.69 6.68
C ILE A 162 -10.03 1.08 7.96
N SER A 163 -9.35 0.91 9.09
CA SER A 163 -9.82 1.31 10.40
C SER A 163 -8.94 2.40 11.00
N ASP A 164 -9.52 3.21 11.87
CA ASP A 164 -8.74 4.10 12.73
C ASP A 164 -7.89 3.30 13.75
N PRO A 165 -6.98 3.94 14.50
CA PRO A 165 -6.16 3.26 15.50
C PRO A 165 -6.96 2.58 16.63
N ASP A 166 -8.21 2.99 16.86
CA ASP A 166 -9.12 2.38 17.84
C ASP A 166 -9.86 1.15 17.27
N GLY A 167 -9.64 0.82 15.99
CA GLY A 167 -10.20 -0.36 15.32
C GLY A 167 -11.57 -0.13 14.66
N ARG A 168 -12.07 1.11 14.62
CA ARG A 168 -13.33 1.44 13.94
C ARG A 168 -13.12 1.60 12.45
N ILE A 169 -13.98 0.97 11.65
CA ILE A 169 -13.89 0.99 10.20
C ILE A 169 -14.21 2.41 9.69
N VAL A 170 -13.25 3.05 9.03
CA VAL A 170 -13.40 4.38 8.41
C VAL A 170 -13.62 4.30 6.91
N GLN A 171 -13.19 3.22 6.26
CA GLN A 171 -13.37 3.04 4.81
C GLN A 171 -13.41 1.56 4.43
N THR A 172 -14.28 1.20 3.48
CA THR A 172 -14.37 -0.14 2.89
C THR A 172 -14.32 -0.06 1.38
N ASN A 173 -13.73 -1.06 0.73
CA ASN A 173 -13.82 -1.20 -0.72
C ASN A 173 -15.01 -2.05 -1.13
N ARG A 174 -15.35 -1.99 -2.43
CA ARG A 174 -16.49 -2.72 -2.99
C ARG A 174 -16.37 -4.24 -2.81
N SER A 175 -15.15 -4.76 -2.84
CA SER A 175 -14.90 -6.19 -2.68
C SER A 175 -15.23 -6.64 -1.26
N LEU A 176 -14.94 -5.84 -0.23
CA LEU A 176 -15.36 -6.15 1.15
C LEU A 176 -16.88 -6.20 1.28
N ASP A 177 -17.58 -5.21 0.72
CA ASP A 177 -19.04 -5.17 0.76
C ASP A 177 -19.65 -6.43 0.11
N ASN A 178 -19.09 -6.86 -1.03
CA ASN A 178 -19.53 -8.07 -1.74
C ASN A 178 -19.18 -9.36 -0.98
N THR A 179 -17.96 -9.45 -0.42
CA THR A 179 -17.49 -10.66 0.28
C THR A 179 -18.23 -10.87 1.59
N LEU A 180 -18.51 -9.80 2.36
CA LEU A 180 -19.19 -9.92 3.65
C LEU A 180 -20.72 -9.76 3.55
N GLY A 181 -21.22 -9.26 2.42
CA GLY A 181 -22.65 -9.04 2.16
C GLY A 181 -23.24 -7.79 2.82
N TYR A 182 -22.43 -6.98 3.51
CA TYR A 182 -22.88 -5.74 4.17
C TYR A 182 -22.80 -4.55 3.22
N ARG A 183 -23.69 -3.56 3.39
CA ARG A 183 -23.55 -2.26 2.74
C ARG A 183 -22.47 -1.44 3.46
N PRO A 184 -21.78 -0.51 2.77
CA PRO A 184 -20.78 0.37 3.40
C PRO A 184 -21.31 1.08 4.65
N ALA A 185 -22.53 1.61 4.59
CA ALA A 185 -23.16 2.32 5.70
C ALA A 185 -23.41 1.44 6.95
N GLU A 186 -23.41 0.12 6.80
CA GLU A 186 -23.57 -0.84 7.90
C GLU A 186 -22.23 -1.23 8.53
N LEU A 187 -21.11 -0.96 7.85
CA LEU A 187 -19.76 -1.26 8.33
C LEU A 187 -19.06 -0.03 8.91
N LEU A 188 -19.27 1.14 8.32
CA LEU A 188 -18.62 2.38 8.75
C LEU A 188 -18.94 2.71 10.22
N GLY A 189 -17.89 2.98 11.00
CA GLY A 189 -17.95 3.31 12.44
C GLY A 189 -18.02 2.10 13.38
N ARG A 190 -18.26 0.89 12.87
CA ARG A 190 -18.25 -0.34 13.67
C ARG A 190 -16.83 -0.84 13.88
N GLU A 191 -16.62 -1.58 14.95
CA GLU A 191 -15.39 -2.34 15.14
C GLU A 191 -15.46 -3.61 14.31
N LEU A 192 -14.41 -3.91 13.53
CA LEU A 192 -14.37 -5.13 12.71
C LEU A 192 -14.54 -6.41 13.57
N THR A 193 -14.08 -6.34 14.82
CA THR A 193 -14.16 -7.43 15.81
C THR A 193 -15.60 -7.83 16.15
N GLU A 194 -16.60 -6.96 15.91
CA GLU A 194 -18.02 -7.27 16.11
C GLU A 194 -18.58 -8.29 15.11
N LEU A 195 -17.88 -8.53 14.00
CA LEU A 195 -18.31 -9.48 12.98
C LEU A 195 -17.94 -10.94 13.32
N PHE A 196 -17.05 -11.12 14.29
CA PHE A 196 -16.60 -12.43 14.76
C PHE A 196 -17.57 -13.01 15.79
N ALA A 197 -17.51 -14.32 15.96
CA ALA A 197 -18.26 -15.00 17.01
C ALA A 197 -17.82 -14.49 18.41
N PRO A 198 -18.72 -14.46 19.42
CA PRO A 198 -18.40 -13.99 20.76
C PRO A 198 -17.18 -14.68 21.41
N GLU A 199 -16.95 -15.94 21.07
CA GLU A 199 -15.85 -16.75 21.57
C GLU A 199 -14.50 -16.36 20.94
N ASP A 200 -14.51 -15.93 19.68
CA ASP A 200 -13.31 -15.55 18.91
C ASP A 200 -12.96 -14.06 19.05
N ARG A 201 -13.96 -13.22 19.31
CA ARG A 201 -13.81 -11.75 19.40
C ARG A 201 -12.66 -11.30 20.32
N PRO A 202 -12.48 -11.82 21.55
CA PRO A 202 -11.39 -11.39 22.44
C PRO A 202 -9.99 -11.64 21.85
N ILE A 203 -9.83 -12.71 21.07
CA ILE A 203 -8.56 -13.08 20.44
C ILE A 203 -8.22 -12.06 19.33
N VAL A 204 -9.20 -11.74 18.50
CA VAL A 204 -9.03 -10.75 17.42
C VAL A 204 -8.79 -9.35 17.99
N GLU A 205 -9.50 -8.96 19.06
CA GLU A 205 -9.27 -7.69 19.76
C GLU A 205 -7.83 -7.55 20.29
N GLU A 206 -7.24 -8.62 20.85
CA GLU A 206 -5.85 -8.60 21.30
C GLU A 206 -4.87 -8.39 20.14
N HIS A 207 -5.13 -8.98 18.97
CA HIS A 207 -4.33 -8.74 17.77
C HIS A 207 -4.41 -7.29 17.29
N TYR A 208 -5.61 -6.69 17.24
CA TYR A 208 -5.78 -5.28 16.89
C TYR A 208 -5.13 -4.34 17.91
N ARG A 209 -5.24 -4.66 19.21
CA ARG A 209 -4.55 -3.93 20.29
C ARG A 209 -3.03 -3.99 20.12
N GLY A 210 -2.49 -5.14 19.70
CA GLY A 210 -1.08 -5.29 19.36
C GLY A 210 -0.62 -4.31 18.28
N LEU A 211 -1.42 -4.13 17.22
CA LEU A 211 -1.15 -3.15 16.17
C LEU A 211 -1.24 -1.71 16.68
N ALA A 212 -2.31 -1.37 17.40
CA ALA A 212 -2.55 -0.02 17.90
C ALA A 212 -1.49 0.45 18.91
N THR A 213 -0.93 -0.47 19.70
CA THR A 213 0.13 -0.18 20.69
C THR A 213 1.54 -0.24 20.11
N GLY A 214 1.69 -0.59 18.83
CA GLY A 214 2.99 -0.78 18.18
C GLY A 214 3.75 -2.03 18.65
N ARG A 215 3.10 -2.93 19.41
CA ARG A 215 3.66 -4.24 19.80
C ARG A 215 3.91 -5.11 18.56
N ASP A 216 2.96 -5.05 17.62
CA ASP A 216 3.00 -5.78 16.37
C ASP A 216 2.87 -4.78 15.21
N SER A 217 3.56 -5.01 14.09
CA SER A 217 3.39 -4.22 12.85
C SER A 217 2.40 -4.84 11.87
N ARG A 218 2.15 -6.15 12.01
CA ARG A 218 1.26 -6.95 11.16
C ARG A 218 0.87 -8.24 11.88
N PHE A 219 -0.33 -8.75 11.62
CA PHE A 219 -0.72 -10.11 12.00
C PHE A 219 -1.54 -10.79 10.90
N ARG A 220 -1.55 -12.13 10.94
CA ARG A 220 -2.25 -12.98 9.98
C ARG A 220 -2.91 -14.14 10.70
N VAL A 221 -4.21 -14.29 10.52
CA VAL A 221 -5.01 -15.29 11.24
C VAL A 221 -6.12 -15.82 10.36
N ARG A 222 -6.68 -16.96 10.76
CA ARG A 222 -7.87 -17.54 10.14
C ARG A 222 -8.95 -17.67 11.19
N PHE A 223 -10.12 -17.11 10.92
CA PHE A 223 -11.24 -17.14 11.84
C PHE A 223 -12.56 -17.34 11.07
N PRO A 224 -13.55 -18.00 11.68
CA PRO A 224 -14.90 -17.92 11.20
C PRO A 224 -15.44 -16.49 11.41
N ILE A 225 -16.20 -15.99 10.45
CA ILE A 225 -16.88 -14.69 10.52
C ILE A 225 -18.34 -14.86 10.12
N ARG A 226 -19.23 -14.04 10.67
CA ARG A 226 -20.64 -14.04 10.30
C ARG A 226 -20.92 -13.03 9.20
N LEU A 227 -21.42 -13.54 8.06
CA LEU A 227 -21.87 -12.76 6.92
C LEU A 227 -23.19 -12.03 7.22
N ALA A 228 -23.58 -11.08 6.37
CA ALA A 228 -24.78 -10.27 6.56
C ALA A 228 -26.09 -11.08 6.50
N ASP A 229 -26.11 -12.18 5.75
CA ASP A 229 -27.24 -13.12 5.67
C ASP A 229 -27.33 -14.09 6.86
N GLY A 230 -26.32 -14.09 7.74
CA GLY A 230 -26.22 -14.95 8.91
C GLY A 230 -25.43 -16.24 8.69
N GLU A 231 -24.96 -16.52 7.47
CA GLU A 231 -24.05 -17.64 7.21
C GLU A 231 -22.66 -17.39 7.82
N THR A 232 -21.90 -18.48 7.99
CA THR A 232 -20.53 -18.42 8.52
C THR A 232 -19.55 -18.70 7.40
N ALA A 233 -18.66 -17.75 7.14
CA ALA A 233 -17.52 -17.92 6.24
C ALA A 233 -16.22 -18.12 7.04
N VAL A 234 -15.26 -18.85 6.50
CA VAL A 234 -13.90 -18.91 7.03
C VAL A 234 -13.05 -17.92 6.26
N ILE A 235 -12.58 -16.89 6.96
CA ILE A 235 -11.73 -15.86 6.35
C ILE A 235 -10.26 -16.03 6.71
N TYR A 236 -9.41 -15.71 5.76
CA TYR A 236 -8.03 -15.34 6.02
C TYR A 236 -7.95 -13.82 6.20
N LEU A 237 -7.51 -13.39 7.38
CA LEU A 237 -7.39 -11.99 7.74
C LEU A 237 -5.91 -11.60 7.85
N ASP A 238 -5.53 -10.57 7.11
CA ASP A 238 -4.18 -9.99 7.10
C ASP A 238 -4.28 -8.48 7.39
N ALA A 239 -3.81 -8.06 8.56
CA ALA A 239 -3.92 -6.68 9.01
C ALA A 239 -2.55 -6.08 9.31
N ALA A 240 -2.31 -4.86 8.84
CA ALA A 240 -1.08 -4.10 9.04
C ALA A 240 -1.37 -2.66 9.47
N VAL A 241 -0.55 -2.12 10.38
CA VAL A 241 -0.63 -0.72 10.79
C VAL A 241 0.15 0.17 9.82
N LEU A 242 -0.44 1.31 9.45
CA LEU A 242 0.25 2.39 8.75
C LEU A 242 0.58 3.48 9.75
N LEU A 243 1.86 3.86 9.77
CA LEU A 243 2.39 4.91 10.64
C LEU A 243 2.53 6.22 9.86
N ASP A 244 2.42 7.34 10.56
CA ASP A 244 2.79 8.64 10.01
C ASP A 244 4.31 8.89 10.04
N ASP A 245 4.72 10.09 9.60
CA ASP A 245 6.13 10.50 9.57
C ASP A 245 6.76 10.56 10.97
N GLU A 246 5.95 10.66 12.04
CA GLU A 246 6.38 10.69 13.44
C GLU A 246 6.37 9.30 14.11
N GLN A 247 6.13 8.22 13.33
CA GLN A 247 6.00 6.84 13.80
C GLN A 247 4.79 6.58 14.69
N VAL A 248 3.75 7.42 14.58
CA VAL A 248 2.48 7.24 15.29
C VAL A 248 1.50 6.45 14.42
N PRO A 249 0.79 5.44 14.99
CA PRO A 249 -0.26 4.72 14.28
C PRO A 249 -1.33 5.66 13.72
N GLN A 250 -1.47 5.68 12.40
CA GLN A 250 -2.43 6.52 11.69
C GLN A 250 -3.71 5.75 11.37
N CYS A 251 -3.57 4.53 10.85
CA CYS A 251 -4.69 3.64 10.53
C CYS A 251 -4.23 2.18 10.43
N ILE A 252 -5.19 1.27 10.41
CA ILE A 252 -4.96 -0.16 10.21
C ILE A 252 -5.61 -0.56 8.89
N VAL A 253 -4.85 -1.19 8.00
CA VAL A 253 -5.36 -1.76 6.75
C VAL A 253 -5.55 -3.25 6.93
N THR A 254 -6.78 -3.71 6.76
CA THR A 254 -7.17 -5.12 6.90
C THR A 254 -7.62 -5.65 5.55
N MET A 255 -6.97 -6.71 5.11
CA MET A 255 -7.34 -7.49 3.94
C MET A 255 -8.05 -8.77 4.40
N ILE A 256 -9.13 -9.11 3.72
CA ILE A 256 -9.96 -10.28 4.00
C ILE A 256 -10.04 -11.10 2.73
N ASP A 257 -9.81 -12.40 2.85
CA ASP A 257 -10.02 -13.37 1.78
C ASP A 257 -10.95 -14.47 2.28
N ASP A 258 -12.02 -14.75 1.55
CA ASP A 258 -12.93 -15.85 1.87
C ASP A 258 -12.34 -17.15 1.32
N ILE A 259 -11.91 -18.02 2.24
CA ILE A 259 -11.28 -19.29 1.92
C ILE A 259 -12.21 -20.47 2.19
N THR A 260 -13.52 -20.24 2.32
CA THR A 260 -14.51 -21.27 2.64
C THR A 260 -14.51 -22.38 1.58
N ASP A 261 -14.65 -22.01 0.30
CA ASP A 261 -14.64 -22.98 -0.81
C ASP A 261 -13.30 -23.71 -0.92
N LEU A 262 -12.19 -22.98 -0.79
CA LEU A 262 -10.85 -23.58 -0.83
C LEU A 262 -10.70 -24.63 0.27
N ARG A 263 -11.17 -24.33 1.49
CA ARG A 263 -11.11 -25.24 2.62
C ARG A 263 -12.03 -26.45 2.44
N LEU A 264 -13.22 -26.26 1.88
CA LEU A 264 -14.13 -27.36 1.55
C LEU A 264 -13.51 -28.28 0.49
N ILE A 265 -12.85 -27.71 -0.52
CA ILE A 265 -12.12 -28.48 -1.54
C ILE A 265 -10.95 -29.23 -0.91
N GLU A 266 -10.12 -28.57 -0.09
CA GLU A 266 -9.01 -29.20 0.62
C GLU A 266 -9.51 -30.36 1.51
N GLN A 267 -10.60 -30.17 2.25
CA GLN A 267 -11.19 -31.22 3.08
C GLN A 267 -11.72 -32.39 2.24
N ARG A 268 -12.37 -32.11 1.10
CA ARG A 268 -12.83 -33.15 0.16
C ARG A 268 -11.65 -33.91 -0.46
N LEU A 269 -10.59 -33.22 -0.86
CA LEU A 269 -9.38 -33.85 -1.40
C LEU A 269 -8.68 -34.71 -0.35
N LEU A 270 -8.57 -34.22 0.89
CA LEU A 270 -8.05 -35.00 2.00
C LEU A 270 -8.89 -36.24 2.25
N HIS A 271 -10.22 -36.12 2.26
CA HIS A 271 -11.12 -37.25 2.43
C HIS A 271 -10.95 -38.26 1.28
N GLN A 272 -10.91 -37.81 0.02
CA GLN A 272 -10.66 -38.68 -1.15
C GLN A 272 -9.28 -39.35 -1.12
N THR A 273 -8.27 -38.69 -0.53
CA THR A 273 -6.91 -39.24 -0.44
C THR A 273 -6.78 -40.26 0.70
N LEU A 274 -7.65 -40.20 1.71
CA LEU A 274 -7.57 -40.99 2.93
C LEU A 274 -8.70 -42.03 3.08
N HIS A 275 -9.71 -41.98 2.21
CA HIS A 275 -10.83 -42.92 2.18
C HIS A 275 -10.96 -43.58 0.80
N ASP A 276 -11.54 -44.78 0.79
CA ASP A 276 -11.89 -45.49 -0.42
C ASP A 276 -13.14 -44.85 -1.06
N VAL A 277 -13.05 -44.49 -2.34
CA VAL A 277 -14.10 -43.73 -3.05
C VAL A 277 -15.40 -44.52 -3.20
N GLN A 278 -15.30 -45.85 -3.26
CA GLN A 278 -16.45 -46.72 -3.44
C GLN A 278 -17.20 -46.91 -2.12
N THR A 279 -16.51 -47.31 -1.07
CA THR A 279 -17.13 -47.72 0.20
C THR A 279 -17.21 -46.62 1.26
N GLY A 280 -16.45 -45.53 1.11
CA GLY A 280 -16.33 -44.46 2.11
C GLY A 280 -15.47 -44.82 3.33
N LEU A 281 -15.06 -46.09 3.46
CA LEU A 281 -14.17 -46.53 4.54
C LEU A 281 -12.78 -45.87 4.44
N PRO A 282 -12.05 -45.73 5.54
CA PRO A 282 -10.62 -45.46 5.53
C PRO A 282 -9.87 -46.33 4.52
N ASN A 283 -8.95 -45.74 3.77
CA ASN A 283 -8.11 -46.49 2.83
C ASN A 283 -6.84 -47.02 3.52
N ARG A 284 -6.03 -47.75 2.75
CA ARG A 284 -4.76 -48.32 3.22
C ARG A 284 -3.84 -47.30 3.89
N GLN A 285 -3.73 -46.09 3.36
CA GLN A 285 -2.85 -45.06 3.90
C GLN A 285 -3.34 -44.59 5.29
N TYR A 286 -4.63 -44.27 5.41
CA TYR A 286 -5.21 -43.85 6.69
C TYR A 286 -5.12 -44.96 7.74
N PHE A 287 -5.40 -46.20 7.34
CA PHE A 287 -5.33 -47.37 8.20
C PHE A 287 -3.94 -47.55 8.82
N ILE A 288 -2.88 -47.53 8.01
CA ILE A 288 -1.49 -47.68 8.48
C ILE A 288 -1.14 -46.53 9.43
N THR A 289 -1.44 -45.28 9.06
CA THR A 289 -1.15 -44.12 9.92
C THR A 289 -1.90 -44.21 11.26
N HIS A 290 -3.14 -44.68 11.26
CA HIS A 290 -3.90 -44.86 12.49
C HIS A 290 -3.36 -46.01 13.35
N LEU A 291 -3.00 -47.14 12.74
CA LEU A 291 -2.38 -48.27 13.41
C LEU A 291 -1.06 -47.86 14.11
N GLU A 292 -0.17 -47.16 13.40
CA GLU A 292 1.07 -46.64 13.97
C GLU A 292 0.81 -45.71 15.15
N LYS A 293 -0.19 -44.84 15.04
CA LYS A 293 -0.59 -43.92 16.11
C LYS A 293 -1.09 -44.68 17.34
N VAL A 294 -1.95 -45.68 17.15
CA VAL A 294 -2.48 -46.52 18.24
C VAL A 294 -1.34 -47.26 18.94
N LEU A 295 -0.48 -47.96 18.19
CA LEU A 295 0.66 -48.69 18.76
C LEU A 295 1.67 -47.78 19.46
N GLY A 296 1.82 -46.53 19.02
CA GLY A 296 2.73 -45.57 19.64
C GLY A 296 2.25 -44.96 20.97
N HIS A 297 0.94 -45.02 21.26
CA HIS A 297 0.35 -44.44 22.49
C HIS A 297 -0.08 -45.49 23.52
N LEU A 298 -0.14 -46.75 23.13
CA LEU A 298 -0.57 -47.83 24.01
C LEU A 298 0.53 -48.30 24.95
N ASP A 299 0.14 -48.74 26.14
CA ASP A 299 1.03 -49.44 27.05
C ASP A 299 1.58 -50.72 26.37
N PRO A 300 2.83 -51.12 26.60
CA PRO A 300 3.42 -52.33 26.01
C PRO A 300 2.66 -53.64 26.31
N SER A 301 1.81 -53.65 27.34
CA SER A 301 0.97 -54.80 27.72
C SER A 301 -0.42 -54.77 27.10
N ALA A 302 -0.79 -53.69 26.40
CA ALA A 302 -2.08 -53.57 25.76
C ALA A 302 -2.14 -54.45 24.50
N VAL A 303 -3.23 -55.20 24.36
CA VAL A 303 -3.46 -56.08 23.21
C VAL A 303 -4.42 -55.40 22.26
N VAL A 304 -3.98 -55.25 21.01
CA VAL A 304 -4.79 -54.79 19.88
C VAL A 304 -5.04 -56.00 19.00
N THR A 305 -6.23 -56.10 18.40
CA THR A 305 -6.52 -57.16 17.43
C THR A 305 -6.52 -56.58 16.03
N LEU A 306 -5.73 -57.15 15.14
CA LEU A 306 -5.71 -56.81 13.72
C LEU A 306 -6.29 -57.96 12.91
N MET A 307 -7.34 -57.69 12.15
CA MET A 307 -7.93 -58.64 11.21
C MET A 307 -7.72 -58.15 9.79
N HIS A 308 -7.28 -59.04 8.91
CA HIS A 308 -7.21 -58.85 7.47
C HIS A 308 -8.20 -59.79 6.79
N LEU A 309 -9.09 -59.26 5.96
CA LEU A 309 -10.18 -59.98 5.35
C LEU A 309 -10.04 -59.90 3.83
N ASP A 310 -10.19 -61.04 3.15
CA ASP A 310 -10.26 -61.14 1.69
C ASP A 310 -11.61 -61.76 1.31
N LEU A 311 -12.36 -61.13 0.41
CA LEU A 311 -13.69 -61.61 0.00
C LEU A 311 -13.58 -62.82 -0.93
N ASP A 312 -14.09 -63.96 -0.50
CA ASP A 312 -13.99 -65.22 -1.23
C ASP A 312 -14.76 -65.16 -2.55
N GLY A 313 -14.06 -65.35 -3.67
CA GLY A 313 -14.68 -65.46 -4.99
C GLY A 313 -15.22 -64.15 -5.57
N PHE A 314 -14.79 -62.99 -5.07
CA PHE A 314 -15.23 -61.68 -5.55
C PHE A 314 -15.02 -61.47 -7.06
N SER A 315 -13.89 -61.94 -7.60
CA SER A 315 -13.60 -61.88 -9.05
C SER A 315 -14.64 -62.63 -9.88
N ALA A 316 -15.08 -63.81 -9.44
CA ALA A 316 -16.11 -64.58 -10.13
C ALA A 316 -17.48 -63.88 -10.13
N ILE A 317 -17.79 -63.12 -9.08
CA ILE A 317 -19.00 -62.30 -9.01
C ILE A 317 -18.92 -61.16 -10.04
N ASN A 318 -17.80 -60.45 -10.12
CA ASN A 318 -17.60 -59.40 -11.12
C ASN A 318 -17.70 -59.93 -12.56
N ASP A 319 -17.02 -61.04 -12.84
CA ASP A 319 -16.99 -61.65 -14.17
C ASP A 319 -18.35 -62.23 -14.58
N GLY A 320 -19.11 -62.76 -13.61
CA GLY A 320 -20.39 -63.43 -13.83
C GLY A 320 -21.61 -62.52 -13.82
N LEU A 321 -21.67 -61.56 -12.90
CA LEU A 321 -22.84 -60.70 -12.63
C LEU A 321 -22.62 -59.22 -12.99
N GLY A 322 -21.39 -58.85 -13.36
CA GLY A 322 -21.02 -57.51 -13.79
C GLY A 322 -20.49 -56.63 -12.65
N HIS A 323 -19.73 -55.60 -13.04
CA HIS A 323 -19.04 -54.72 -12.10
C HIS A 323 -19.99 -53.96 -11.18
N ASP A 324 -21.15 -53.51 -11.68
CA ASP A 324 -22.16 -52.81 -10.88
C ASP A 324 -22.67 -53.65 -9.69
N VAL A 325 -22.71 -54.99 -9.84
CA VAL A 325 -23.11 -55.89 -8.75
C VAL A 325 -21.98 -56.04 -7.74
N GLY A 326 -20.72 -56.11 -8.21
CA GLY A 326 -19.55 -56.12 -7.34
C GLY A 326 -19.36 -54.82 -6.56
N GLU A 327 -19.56 -53.66 -7.19
CA GLU A 327 -19.54 -52.36 -6.50
C GLU A 327 -20.57 -52.30 -5.37
N ARG A 328 -21.81 -52.73 -5.64
CA ARG A 328 -22.86 -52.81 -4.60
C ARG A 328 -22.53 -53.82 -3.51
N LEU A 329 -21.89 -54.94 -3.87
CA LEU A 329 -21.45 -55.93 -2.90
C LEU A 329 -20.44 -55.32 -1.92
N LEU A 330 -19.46 -54.57 -2.42
CA LEU A 330 -18.46 -53.88 -1.60
C LEU A 330 -19.12 -52.89 -0.63
N ASP A 331 -20.11 -52.12 -1.08
CA ASP A 331 -20.86 -51.19 -0.21
C ASP A 331 -21.67 -51.91 0.88
N VAL A 332 -22.22 -53.10 0.58
CA VAL A 332 -22.95 -53.92 1.56
C VAL A 332 -21.98 -54.52 2.57
N VAL A 333 -20.85 -55.07 2.11
CA VAL A 333 -19.80 -55.62 2.97
C VAL A 333 -19.29 -54.54 3.91
N ALA A 334 -18.94 -53.36 3.41
CA ALA A 334 -18.45 -52.25 4.21
C ALA A 334 -19.40 -51.91 5.37
N ARG A 335 -20.70 -51.72 5.07
CA ARG A 335 -21.72 -51.42 6.08
C ARG A 335 -21.90 -52.55 7.09
N ARG A 336 -21.84 -53.80 6.65
CA ARG A 336 -21.93 -54.96 7.56
C ARG A 336 -20.74 -55.04 8.50
N LEU A 337 -19.53 -54.80 7.99
CA LEU A 337 -18.33 -54.77 8.82
C LEU A 337 -18.38 -53.63 9.84
N GLU A 338 -18.79 -52.42 9.44
CA GLU A 338 -19.01 -51.30 10.38
C GLU A 338 -20.06 -51.63 11.44
N TRP A 339 -21.15 -52.30 11.05
CA TRP A 339 -22.21 -52.71 11.96
C TRP A 339 -21.72 -53.73 13.00
N VAL A 340 -20.97 -54.75 12.57
CA VAL A 340 -20.44 -55.82 13.44
C VAL A 340 -19.48 -55.27 14.50
N VAL A 341 -18.79 -54.16 14.22
CA VAL A 341 -17.82 -53.54 15.14
C VAL A 341 -18.39 -52.34 15.91
N ALA A 342 -19.66 -51.98 15.72
CA ALA A 342 -20.23 -50.73 16.19
C ALA A 342 -20.26 -50.57 17.73
N ASP A 343 -20.25 -51.67 18.48
CA ASP A 343 -20.21 -51.69 19.94
C ASP A 343 -18.78 -51.62 20.51
N ARG A 344 -17.77 -51.49 19.64
CA ARG A 344 -16.35 -51.55 19.99
C ARG A 344 -15.61 -50.30 19.53
N LYS A 345 -14.49 -50.04 20.20
CA LYS A 345 -13.51 -49.06 19.72
C LYS A 345 -12.70 -49.68 18.59
N ALA A 346 -13.25 -49.61 17.37
CA ALA A 346 -12.70 -50.27 16.21
C ALA A 346 -12.70 -49.37 14.97
N MET A 347 -11.84 -49.72 14.01
CA MET A 347 -11.77 -49.11 12.70
C MET A 347 -11.86 -50.19 11.64
N VAL A 348 -12.77 -50.02 10.68
CA VAL A 348 -12.81 -50.81 9.45
C VAL A 348 -12.15 -49.99 8.34
N ALA A 349 -11.34 -50.62 7.51
CA ALA A 349 -10.71 -50.01 6.36
C ALA A 349 -10.80 -50.92 5.14
N ARG A 350 -10.81 -50.33 3.95
CA ARG A 350 -10.64 -51.07 2.70
C ARG A 350 -9.22 -50.88 2.17
N LEU A 351 -8.49 -51.96 2.05
CA LEU A 351 -7.06 -51.93 1.71
C LEU A 351 -6.83 -52.12 0.20
N GLY A 352 -7.75 -52.77 -0.50
CA GLY A 352 -7.62 -53.17 -1.90
C GLY A 352 -8.98 -53.41 -2.57
N ALA A 353 -8.98 -54.20 -3.64
CA ALA A 353 -10.18 -54.48 -4.42
C ALA A 353 -11.24 -55.23 -3.58
N ASP A 354 -10.87 -56.35 -3.00
CA ASP A 354 -11.67 -57.24 -2.14
C ASP A 354 -11.10 -57.35 -0.71
N GLU A 355 -10.00 -56.65 -0.43
CA GLU A 355 -9.32 -56.67 0.85
C GLU A 355 -9.85 -55.61 1.82
N TYR A 356 -10.22 -56.04 3.02
CA TYR A 356 -10.59 -55.20 4.15
C TYR A 356 -9.68 -55.45 5.35
N ALA A 357 -9.60 -54.49 6.26
CA ALA A 357 -8.96 -54.68 7.55
C ALA A 357 -9.82 -54.12 8.67
N ILE A 358 -9.74 -54.77 9.82
CA ILE A 358 -10.39 -54.32 11.05
C ILE A 358 -9.31 -54.20 12.11
N LEU A 359 -9.23 -53.02 12.74
CA LEU A 359 -8.42 -52.77 13.91
C LEU A 359 -9.33 -52.62 15.11
N ILE A 360 -9.15 -53.45 16.13
CA ILE A 360 -9.91 -53.36 17.39
C ILE A 360 -8.94 -52.93 18.48
N GLU A 361 -9.18 -51.75 19.03
CA GLU A 361 -8.39 -51.20 20.14
C GLU A 361 -8.70 -51.94 21.47
N PRO A 362 -7.79 -51.88 22.46
CA PRO A 362 -8.01 -52.53 23.75
C PRO A 362 -9.26 -51.97 24.43
N GLY A 363 -10.14 -52.86 24.88
CA GLY A 363 -11.36 -52.53 25.60
C GLY A 363 -11.48 -53.29 26.93
N ASP A 364 -12.60 -53.08 27.63
CA ASP A 364 -12.84 -53.67 28.96
C ASP A 364 -13.11 -55.19 28.92
N SER A 365 -13.33 -55.76 27.73
CA SER A 365 -13.63 -57.19 27.55
C SER A 365 -12.63 -57.87 26.63
N VAL A 366 -12.23 -59.10 26.99
CA VAL A 366 -11.39 -59.96 26.14
C VAL A 366 -12.20 -60.38 24.92
N LEU A 367 -11.69 -60.10 23.73
CA LEU A 367 -12.30 -60.53 22.48
C LEU A 367 -12.01 -62.02 22.24
N ASP A 368 -13.07 -62.84 22.12
CA ASP A 368 -12.93 -64.17 21.54
C ASP A 368 -12.81 -64.03 20.02
N VAL A 369 -11.56 -64.09 19.56
CA VAL A 369 -11.16 -63.86 18.19
C VAL A 369 -11.83 -64.86 17.22
N GLY A 370 -11.99 -66.12 17.63
CA GLY A 370 -12.59 -67.16 16.80
C GLY A 370 -14.09 -66.95 16.63
N ALA A 371 -14.79 -66.76 17.75
CA ALA A 371 -16.23 -66.48 17.73
C ALA A 371 -16.57 -65.18 16.98
N PHE A 372 -15.69 -64.18 17.06
CA PHE A 372 -15.87 -62.92 16.34
C PHE A 372 -15.69 -63.10 14.81
N ALA A 373 -14.69 -63.86 14.38
CA ALA A 373 -14.52 -64.18 12.96
C ALA A 373 -15.72 -64.96 12.38
N GLU A 374 -16.29 -65.88 13.15
CA GLU A 374 -17.53 -66.58 12.78
C GLU A 374 -18.73 -65.62 12.69
N THR A 375 -18.81 -64.63 13.59
CA THR A 375 -19.87 -63.61 13.57
C THR A 375 -19.78 -62.75 12.30
N ILE A 376 -18.57 -62.29 11.95
CA ILE A 376 -18.33 -61.55 10.70
C ILE A 376 -18.78 -62.39 9.50
N ASN A 377 -18.33 -63.64 9.40
CA ASN A 377 -18.70 -64.51 8.27
C ASN A 377 -20.19 -64.82 8.22
N THR A 378 -20.86 -64.97 9.36
CA THR A 378 -22.32 -65.17 9.42
C THR A 378 -23.06 -63.96 8.88
N GLU A 379 -22.64 -62.76 9.25
CA GLU A 379 -23.24 -61.51 8.78
C GLU A 379 -22.98 -61.30 7.27
N LEU A 380 -21.76 -61.57 6.79
CA LEU A 380 -21.43 -61.45 5.36
C LEU A 380 -22.17 -62.48 4.49
N ALA A 381 -22.41 -63.68 5.02
CA ALA A 381 -23.11 -64.75 4.31
C ALA A 381 -24.62 -64.51 4.13
N GLU A 382 -25.20 -63.52 4.80
CA GLU A 382 -26.60 -63.16 4.60
C GLU A 382 -26.80 -62.61 3.17
N PRO A 383 -27.69 -63.17 2.33
CA PRO A 383 -27.82 -62.73 0.94
C PRO A 383 -28.36 -61.31 0.82
N PHE A 384 -27.72 -60.48 0.00
CA PHE A 384 -28.29 -59.21 -0.45
C PHE A 384 -28.81 -59.36 -1.89
N TYR A 385 -29.86 -58.61 -2.24
CA TYR A 385 -30.56 -58.79 -3.50
C TYR A 385 -30.31 -57.63 -4.47
N VAL A 386 -29.83 -57.94 -5.67
CA VAL A 386 -29.69 -56.99 -6.79
C VAL A 386 -30.47 -57.52 -7.97
N GLY A 387 -31.49 -56.79 -8.43
CA GLY A 387 -32.32 -57.21 -9.57
C GLY A 387 -33.06 -58.54 -9.36
N GLY A 388 -33.31 -58.93 -8.11
CA GLY A 388 -33.95 -60.21 -7.75
C GLY A 388 -33.00 -61.40 -7.62
N ILE A 389 -31.70 -61.22 -7.89
CA ILE A 389 -30.66 -62.22 -7.67
C ILE A 389 -30.07 -62.01 -6.27
N GLY A 390 -30.13 -63.04 -5.44
CA GLY A 390 -29.48 -63.05 -4.12
C GLY A 390 -28.00 -63.39 -4.26
N VAL A 391 -27.14 -62.51 -3.78
CA VAL A 391 -25.68 -62.69 -3.76
C VAL A 391 -25.24 -62.69 -2.30
N ALA A 392 -24.39 -63.64 -1.93
CA ALA A 392 -23.80 -63.75 -0.61
C ALA A 392 -22.30 -64.01 -0.78
N VAL A 393 -21.51 -63.59 0.19
CA VAL A 393 -20.05 -63.73 0.18
C VAL A 393 -19.57 -64.14 1.56
N THR A 394 -18.49 -64.91 1.61
CA THR A 394 -17.73 -65.18 2.84
C THR A 394 -16.37 -64.49 2.73
N ALA A 395 -15.69 -64.34 3.85
CA ALA A 395 -14.34 -63.79 3.87
C ALA A 395 -13.35 -64.77 4.50
N THR A 396 -12.19 -64.88 3.88
CA THR A 396 -11.01 -65.46 4.52
C THR A 396 -10.40 -64.42 5.46
N ILE A 397 -10.36 -64.72 6.76
CA ILE A 397 -9.94 -63.77 7.80
C ILE A 397 -8.61 -64.24 8.42
N GLY A 398 -7.55 -63.46 8.22
CA GLY A 398 -6.28 -63.57 8.94
C GLY A 398 -6.28 -62.67 10.17
N ILE A 399 -5.78 -63.15 11.30
CA ILE A 399 -5.84 -62.41 12.57
C ILE A 399 -4.48 -62.43 13.26
N VAL A 400 -4.06 -61.27 13.77
CA VAL A 400 -2.78 -61.05 14.47
C VAL A 400 -3.01 -60.33 15.79
#